data_AF-A0A661AA00-F1
#
_entry.id   AF-A0A661AA00-F1
#
_cell.length_a   1.000
_cell.length_b   1.000
_cell.length_c   1.000
_cell.angle_alpha   90.00
_cell.angle_beta   90.00
_cell.angle_gamma   90.00
#
_symmetry.space_group_name_H-M   'P 1'
#
loop_
_entity.id
_entity.type
_entity.pdbx_description
1 polymer ?
#
loop_
_entity_poly.entity_id
_entity_poly.type
_entity_poly.pdbx_seq_one_letter_code
_entity_poly.pdbx_strand_id
1 'polypeptide(L)'
;MVLSCNKAFYGDYFPLKEGKWWKYEKEGRVLRIEVWSEQDSIYQVLFGNEFREFVKLRDAVLEKKEIRFFHEGDVYNAGTCIFTFLRLPLMDEDRWKEEISLDVGYPPVPFTLERESQIMWVGEFNGYNDVYMLVITERESLPSSTEERHDTLYLAPDVGIVEFNGWGLTEWGD
;
A
#
# COMPACT_ATOMS: atom_id res chain seq x y z
N MET A 1 17.60 -0.27 -32.42
CA MET A 1 16.62 0.65 -31.82
C MET A 1 15.50 -0.24 -31.27
N VAL A 2 15.58 -0.62 -29.99
CA VAL A 2 14.56 -1.47 -29.36
C VAL A 2 13.59 -0.51 -28.68
N LEU A 3 12.40 -0.37 -29.26
CA LEU A 3 11.26 0.23 -28.57
C LEU A 3 10.85 -0.76 -27.48
N SER A 4 11.20 -0.50 -26.21
CA SER A 4 10.51 -1.17 -25.11
C SER A 4 9.11 -0.55 -25.03
N CYS A 5 8.17 -1.15 -25.75
CA CYS A 5 6.78 -0.90 -25.44
C CYS A 5 6.52 -1.54 -24.08
N ASN A 6 6.48 -0.74 -23.01
CA ASN A 6 6.03 -1.22 -21.70
C ASN A 6 4.67 -1.88 -21.93
N LYS A 7 4.60 -3.18 -21.67
CA LYS A 7 3.40 -3.97 -21.92
C LYS A 7 2.36 -3.53 -20.88
N ALA A 8 1.24 -2.97 -21.36
CA ALA A 8 0.12 -2.55 -20.52
C ALA A 8 -0.86 -3.73 -20.34
N PHE A 9 -1.25 -4.01 -19.10
CA PHE A 9 -2.13 -5.13 -18.78
C PHE A 9 -3.41 -4.66 -18.10
N TYR A 10 -4.55 -5.19 -18.56
CA TYR A 10 -5.89 -4.71 -18.22
C TYR A 10 -6.64 -5.58 -17.20
N GLY A 11 -5.93 -6.45 -16.47
CA GLY A 11 -6.52 -7.27 -15.41
C GLY A 11 -6.85 -6.46 -14.15
N ASP A 12 -7.77 -6.97 -13.33
CA ASP A 12 -8.04 -6.38 -12.02
C ASP A 12 -7.07 -6.93 -10.96
N TYR A 13 -5.91 -6.30 -10.82
CA TYR A 13 -4.85 -6.72 -9.88
C TYR A 13 -5.14 -6.33 -8.42
N PHE A 14 -6.22 -5.60 -8.17
CA PHE A 14 -6.68 -5.30 -6.82
C PHE A 14 -8.22 -5.25 -6.78
N PRO A 15 -8.85 -6.43 -6.83
CA PRO A 15 -10.29 -6.53 -6.95
C PRO A 15 -10.94 -6.24 -5.59
N LEU A 16 -11.33 -4.98 -5.42
CA LEU A 16 -12.05 -4.49 -4.26
C LEU A 16 -13.55 -4.74 -4.47
N LYS A 17 -14.10 -5.70 -3.72
CA LYS A 17 -15.53 -6.02 -3.70
C LYS A 17 -15.90 -6.48 -2.30
N GLU A 18 -16.94 -5.91 -1.72
CA GLU A 18 -17.41 -6.28 -0.37
C GLU A 18 -17.56 -7.81 -0.21
N GLY A 19 -17.07 -8.33 0.91
CA GLY A 19 -17.07 -9.75 1.24
C GLY A 19 -15.95 -10.55 0.56
N LYS A 20 -15.15 -9.95 -0.33
CA LYS A 20 -13.95 -10.60 -0.87
C LYS A 20 -12.86 -10.61 0.20
N TRP A 21 -12.20 -11.76 0.35
CA TRP A 21 -11.12 -11.93 1.31
C TRP A 21 -10.03 -12.84 0.76
N TRP A 22 -8.86 -12.71 1.37
CA TRP A 22 -7.68 -13.50 1.11
C TRP A 22 -7.00 -13.85 2.42
N LYS A 23 -6.29 -14.97 2.44
CA LYS A 23 -5.49 -15.40 3.59
C LYS A 23 -4.15 -15.90 3.11
N TYR A 24 -3.09 -15.39 3.74
CA TYR A 24 -1.71 -15.73 3.42
C TYR A 24 -1.05 -16.27 4.69
N GLU A 25 -0.33 -17.37 4.56
CA GLU A 25 0.41 -17.97 5.67
C GLU A 25 1.89 -18.04 5.31
N LYS A 26 2.73 -17.49 6.17
CA LYS A 26 4.19 -17.53 6.00
C LYS A 26 4.86 -17.67 7.35
N GLU A 27 5.67 -18.71 7.52
CA GLU A 27 6.47 -18.95 8.74
C GLU A 27 5.64 -18.89 10.05
N GLY A 28 4.40 -19.40 10.01
CA GLY A 28 3.49 -19.40 11.17
C GLY A 28 2.72 -18.09 11.39
N ARG A 29 2.98 -17.04 10.60
CA ARG A 29 2.19 -15.80 10.57
C ARG A 29 1.05 -15.93 9.57
N VAL A 30 -0.10 -15.39 9.93
CA VAL A 30 -1.30 -15.36 9.08
C VAL A 30 -1.67 -13.90 8.82
N LEU A 31 -1.67 -13.50 7.55
CA LEU A 31 -2.27 -12.23 7.12
C LEU A 31 -3.62 -12.54 6.47
N ARG A 32 -4.70 -12.02 7.05
CA ARG A 32 -6.01 -12.01 6.42
C ARG A 32 -6.24 -10.63 5.83
N ILE A 33 -6.62 -10.55 4.55
CA ILE A 33 -7.07 -9.32 3.93
C ILE A 33 -8.55 -9.49 3.60
N GLU A 34 -9.40 -8.56 4.01
CA GLU A 34 -10.84 -8.64 3.77
C GLU A 34 -11.43 -7.28 3.42
N VAL A 35 -12.18 -7.22 2.32
CA VAL A 35 -12.97 -6.04 1.96
C VAL A 35 -14.25 -6.09 2.78
N TRP A 36 -14.27 -5.30 3.85
CA TRP A 36 -15.32 -5.33 4.87
C TRP A 36 -16.56 -4.54 4.46
N SER A 37 -16.38 -3.42 3.75
CA SER A 37 -17.48 -2.59 3.27
C SER A 37 -17.11 -1.88 1.96
N GLU A 38 -18.13 -1.62 1.14
CA GLU A 38 -18.05 -0.77 -0.05
C GLU A 38 -19.16 0.29 0.01
N GLN A 39 -18.77 1.57 0.10
CA GLN A 39 -19.71 2.69 0.09
C GLN A 39 -19.16 3.82 -0.79
N ASP A 40 -19.93 4.24 -1.80
CA ASP A 40 -19.57 5.35 -2.69
C ASP A 40 -18.16 5.22 -3.31
N SER A 41 -17.78 3.99 -3.72
CA SER A 41 -16.44 3.64 -4.25
C SER A 41 -15.29 3.78 -3.26
N ILE A 42 -15.59 3.94 -1.97
CA ILE A 42 -14.66 3.83 -0.85
C ILE A 42 -14.78 2.41 -0.29
N TYR A 43 -13.65 1.74 -0.13
CA TYR A 43 -13.53 0.36 0.33
C TYR A 43 -12.80 0.33 1.65
N GLN A 44 -13.42 -0.22 2.70
CA GLN A 44 -12.72 -0.50 3.95
C GLN A 44 -12.15 -1.90 3.88
N VAL A 45 -10.83 -2.01 3.96
CA VAL A 45 -10.11 -3.26 3.83
C VAL A 45 -9.35 -3.53 5.12
N LEU A 46 -9.68 -4.65 5.76
CA LEU A 46 -8.98 -5.12 6.95
C LEU A 46 -7.71 -5.86 6.51
N PHE A 47 -6.54 -5.27 6.75
CA PHE A 47 -5.21 -5.87 6.56
C PHE A 47 -4.71 -6.42 7.90
N GLY A 48 -4.92 -7.72 8.13
CA GLY A 48 -4.67 -8.34 9.43
C GLY A 48 -5.64 -7.78 10.47
N ASN A 49 -5.14 -6.91 11.35
CA ASN A 49 -5.93 -6.21 12.36
C ASN A 49 -6.03 -4.69 12.10
N GLU A 50 -5.50 -4.21 10.97
CA GLU A 50 -5.48 -2.80 10.60
C GLU A 50 -6.55 -2.50 9.57
N PHE A 51 -7.40 -1.49 9.81
CA PHE A 51 -8.30 -0.98 8.78
C PHE A 51 -7.58 -0.01 7.87
N ARG A 52 -7.69 -0.24 6.56
CA ARG A 52 -7.18 0.63 5.50
C ARG A 52 -8.32 1.02 4.58
N GLU A 53 -8.33 2.28 4.15
CA GLU A 53 -9.35 2.79 3.24
C GLU A 53 -8.76 2.92 1.83
N PHE A 54 -9.45 2.37 0.84
CA PHE A 54 -9.07 2.46 -0.56
C PHE A 54 -10.16 3.13 -1.39
N VAL A 55 -9.74 3.84 -2.45
CA VAL A 55 -10.65 4.37 -3.47
C VAL A 55 -10.26 3.78 -4.80
N LYS A 56 -11.20 3.14 -5.50
CA LYS A 56 -10.96 2.58 -6.83
C LYS A 56 -11.41 3.54 -7.90
N LEU A 57 -10.45 4.01 -8.70
CA LEU A 57 -10.68 4.83 -9.88
C LEU A 57 -10.45 3.99 -11.14
N ARG A 58 -10.70 4.60 -12.30
CA ARG A 58 -10.48 3.94 -13.60
C ARG A 58 -8.99 3.67 -13.87
N ASP A 59 -8.14 4.58 -13.44
CA ASP A 59 -6.71 4.66 -13.75
C ASP A 59 -5.82 4.51 -12.50
N ALA A 60 -6.42 4.30 -11.32
CA ALA A 60 -5.66 4.10 -10.09
C ALA A 60 -6.48 3.39 -9.01
N VAL A 61 -5.76 2.80 -8.07
CA VAL A 61 -6.25 2.53 -6.72
C VAL A 61 -5.52 3.48 -5.79
N LEU A 62 -6.28 4.25 -5.02
CA LEU A 62 -5.74 5.17 -4.02
C LEU A 62 -5.88 4.55 -2.63
N GLU A 63 -4.91 4.76 -1.76
CA GLU A 63 -4.96 4.42 -0.33
C GLU A 63 -5.06 5.71 0.47
N LYS A 64 -6.06 5.78 1.35
CA LYS A 64 -6.23 6.85 2.32
C LYS A 64 -5.57 6.43 3.63
N LYS A 65 -4.52 7.15 4.03
CA LYS A 65 -3.67 6.85 5.19
C LYS A 65 -3.84 7.93 6.26
N GLU A 66 -4.12 7.50 7.49
CA GLU A 66 -4.04 8.39 8.65
C GLU A 66 -2.57 8.62 9.01
N ILE A 67 -2.21 9.88 9.22
CA ILE A 67 -0.88 10.26 9.68
C ILE A 67 -0.93 10.33 11.19
N ARG A 68 -0.22 9.40 11.83
CA ARG A 68 -0.06 9.37 13.28
C ARG A 68 1.42 9.53 13.62
N PHE A 69 1.73 10.30 14.64
CA PHE A 69 3.12 10.48 15.09
C PHE A 69 3.22 10.31 16.60
N PHE A 70 4.40 9.91 17.05
CA PHE A 70 4.73 9.69 18.45
C PHE A 70 5.49 10.90 18.98
N HIS A 71 5.01 11.47 20.09
CA HIS A 71 5.69 12.56 20.76
C HIS A 71 5.53 12.42 22.28
N GLU A 72 6.65 12.44 23.01
CA GLU A 72 6.68 12.33 24.48
C GLU A 72 5.94 11.11 25.06
N GLY A 73 5.84 10.02 24.28
CA GLY A 73 5.14 8.78 24.69
C GLY A 73 3.66 8.73 24.31
N ASP A 74 3.11 9.81 23.74
CA ASP A 74 1.73 9.88 23.27
C ASP A 74 1.63 9.76 21.74
N VAL A 75 0.48 9.26 21.27
CA VAL A 75 0.14 9.14 19.84
C VAL A 75 -0.81 10.26 19.45
N TYR A 76 -0.41 11.04 18.45
CA TYR A 76 -1.20 12.15 17.93
C TYR A 76 -1.64 11.87 16.49
N ASN A 77 -2.89 12.19 16.17
CA ASN A 77 -3.40 12.15 14.80
C ASN A 77 -3.21 13.52 14.14
N ALA A 78 -2.37 13.57 13.11
CA ALA A 78 -2.05 14.76 12.34
C ALA A 78 -3.02 15.03 11.18
N GLY A 79 -3.87 14.05 10.85
CA GLY A 79 -4.83 14.13 9.78
C GLY A 79 -4.75 12.93 8.84
N THR A 80 -5.25 13.13 7.62
CA THR A 80 -5.36 12.06 6.63
C THR A 80 -4.81 12.52 5.29
N CYS A 81 -4.09 11.63 4.64
CA CYS A 81 -3.53 11.81 3.31
C CYS A 81 -4.02 10.73 2.36
N ILE A 82 -3.87 10.98 1.06
CA ILE A 82 -4.19 10.02 0.00
C ILE A 82 -2.94 9.83 -0.84
N PHE A 83 -2.58 8.57 -1.06
CA PHE A 83 -1.48 8.16 -1.91
C PHE A 83 -1.98 7.25 -3.02
N THR A 84 -1.26 7.24 -4.13
CA THR A 84 -1.48 6.27 -5.19
C THR A 84 -0.91 4.91 -4.75
N PHE A 85 -1.79 3.95 -4.49
CA PHE A 85 -1.39 2.57 -4.14
C PHE A 85 -1.03 1.76 -5.40
N LEU A 86 -1.82 1.90 -6.46
CA LEU A 86 -1.57 1.30 -7.77
C LEU A 86 -1.97 2.25 -8.88
N ARG A 87 -1.15 2.36 -9.93
CA ARG A 87 -1.54 2.97 -11.21
C ARG A 87 -2.09 1.90 -12.14
N LEU A 88 -3.17 2.19 -12.84
CA LEU A 88 -3.83 1.27 -13.76
C LEU A 88 -3.88 1.86 -15.19
N PRO A 89 -3.70 1.05 -16.24
CA PRO A 89 -3.26 -0.36 -16.20
C PRO A 89 -1.86 -0.51 -15.62
N LEU A 90 -1.53 -1.69 -15.08
CA LEU A 90 -0.15 -1.95 -14.64
C LEU A 90 0.79 -1.87 -15.84
N MET A 91 1.91 -1.19 -15.64
CA MET A 91 3.00 -1.09 -16.61
C MET A 91 4.27 -1.63 -15.96
N ASP A 92 4.96 -2.52 -16.68
CA ASP A 92 6.23 -3.05 -16.21
C ASP A 92 7.26 -1.93 -16.02
N GLU A 93 8.06 -2.07 -14.95
CA GLU A 93 9.04 -1.11 -14.47
C GLU A 93 8.51 0.28 -14.10
N ASP A 94 7.19 0.49 -14.01
CA ASP A 94 6.62 1.79 -13.61
C ASP A 94 7.05 2.18 -12.19
N ARG A 95 7.29 3.47 -12.00
CA ARG A 95 7.75 4.05 -10.74
C ARG A 95 7.05 5.38 -10.46
N TRP A 96 6.70 5.60 -9.21
CA TRP A 96 6.19 6.88 -8.76
C TRP A 96 6.67 7.21 -7.36
N LYS A 97 6.82 8.51 -7.11
CA LYS A 97 7.13 9.07 -5.80
C LYS A 97 6.11 10.16 -5.50
N GLU A 98 5.57 10.12 -4.29
CA GLU A 98 4.67 11.11 -3.73
C GLU A 98 5.25 11.58 -2.39
N GLU A 99 5.07 12.86 -2.07
CA GLU A 99 5.58 13.46 -0.84
C GLU A 99 4.53 14.40 -0.28
N ILE A 100 4.39 14.39 1.04
CA ILE A 100 3.52 15.30 1.78
C ILE A 100 4.35 15.91 2.90
N SER A 101 4.29 17.23 2.99
CA SER A 101 4.86 17.99 4.11
C SER A 101 3.76 18.72 4.86
N LEU A 102 3.77 18.63 6.18
CA LEU A 102 2.84 19.32 7.06
C LEU A 102 3.49 19.59 8.42
N ASP A 103 2.99 20.58 9.15
CA ASP A 103 3.40 20.79 10.54
C ASP A 103 2.48 20.02 11.48
N VAL A 104 3.05 19.22 12.39
CA VAL A 104 2.32 18.38 13.34
C VAL A 104 2.51 18.85 14.79
N GLY A 105 1.48 18.64 15.63
CA GLY A 105 1.56 18.87 17.07
C GLY A 105 1.51 20.34 17.51
N TYR A 106 1.80 20.57 18.80
CA TYR A 106 1.94 21.90 19.38
C TYR A 106 3.08 21.91 20.43
N PRO A 107 4.14 22.74 20.25
CA PRO A 107 4.38 23.63 19.11
C PRO A 107 4.50 22.85 17.79
N PRO A 108 4.22 23.49 16.63
CA PRO A 108 4.24 22.79 15.35
C PRO A 108 5.65 22.29 15.00
N VAL A 109 5.75 21.03 14.60
CA VAL A 109 6.97 20.36 14.18
C VAL A 109 6.85 19.96 12.71
N PRO A 110 7.81 20.33 11.83
CA PRO A 110 7.77 19.91 10.43
C PRO A 110 7.83 18.39 10.30
N PHE A 111 6.88 17.82 9.57
CA PHE A 111 6.80 16.39 9.26
C PHE A 111 6.73 16.21 7.74
N THR A 112 7.48 15.24 7.23
CA THR A 112 7.41 14.80 5.84
C THR A 112 7.13 13.32 5.78
N LEU A 113 6.18 12.92 4.95
CA LEU A 113 5.94 11.54 4.56
C LEU A 113 6.19 11.41 3.06
N GLU A 114 7.22 10.63 2.71
CA GLU A 114 7.50 10.23 1.33
C GLU A 114 7.02 8.81 1.09
N ARG A 115 6.46 8.55 -0.08
CA ARG A 115 6.16 7.21 -0.57
C ARG A 115 6.72 7.05 -1.97
N GLU A 116 7.62 6.10 -2.13
CA GLU A 116 8.10 5.64 -3.43
C GLU A 116 7.50 4.26 -3.72
N SER A 117 7.11 4.02 -4.96
CA SER A 117 6.51 2.76 -5.37
C SER A 117 7.02 2.35 -6.74
N GLN A 118 7.27 1.05 -6.91
CA GLN A 118 7.77 0.44 -8.14
C GLN A 118 7.00 -0.84 -8.46
N ILE A 119 6.57 -0.98 -9.72
CA ILE A 119 5.97 -2.19 -10.26
C ILE A 119 6.98 -2.93 -11.14
N MET A 120 7.04 -4.26 -11.02
CA MET A 120 7.86 -5.13 -11.85
C MET A 120 7.08 -6.39 -12.24
N TRP A 121 7.07 -6.74 -13.51
CA TRP A 121 6.48 -7.99 -13.98
C TRP A 121 7.38 -9.18 -13.62
N VAL A 122 6.82 -10.20 -12.97
CA VAL A 122 7.56 -11.40 -12.58
C VAL A 122 7.13 -12.66 -13.35
N GLY A 123 6.14 -12.55 -14.23
CA GLY A 123 5.67 -13.66 -15.05
C GLY A 123 4.82 -14.64 -14.24
N GLU A 124 5.40 -15.78 -13.86
CA GLU A 124 4.72 -16.81 -13.07
C GLU A 124 5.25 -16.81 -11.63
N PHE A 125 4.35 -16.84 -10.65
CA PHE A 125 4.72 -16.86 -9.24
C PHE A 125 3.67 -17.61 -8.41
N ASN A 126 4.11 -18.56 -7.57
CA ASN A 126 3.23 -19.37 -6.70
C ASN A 126 2.01 -20.00 -7.40
N GLY A 127 2.18 -20.42 -8.66
CA GLY A 127 1.11 -21.02 -9.47
C GLY A 127 0.12 -20.03 -10.09
N TYR A 128 0.36 -18.72 -9.92
CA TYR A 128 -0.36 -17.66 -10.62
C TYR A 128 0.42 -17.19 -11.84
N ASN A 129 -0.31 -16.91 -12.92
CA ASN A 129 0.24 -16.34 -14.13
C ASN A 129 0.08 -14.83 -14.13
N ASP A 130 0.96 -14.16 -14.87
CA ASP A 130 0.94 -12.72 -15.08
C ASP A 130 1.02 -11.90 -13.78
N VAL A 131 1.93 -12.32 -12.90
CA VAL A 131 2.11 -11.71 -11.59
C VAL A 131 3.00 -10.48 -11.69
N TYR A 132 2.65 -9.45 -10.92
CA TYR A 132 3.43 -8.24 -10.72
C TYR A 132 3.90 -8.12 -9.28
N MET A 133 5.13 -7.67 -9.09
CA MET A 133 5.67 -7.30 -7.79
C MET A 133 5.57 -5.77 -7.64
N LEU A 134 4.85 -5.31 -6.62
CA LEU A 134 4.81 -3.94 -6.15
C LEU A 134 5.77 -3.81 -4.96
N VAL A 135 6.75 -2.93 -5.06
CA VAL A 135 7.61 -2.52 -3.95
C VAL A 135 7.19 -1.13 -3.52
N ILE A 136 6.89 -0.95 -2.23
CA ILE A 136 6.56 0.34 -1.63
C ILE A 136 7.63 0.64 -0.59
N THR A 137 8.22 1.83 -0.68
CA THR A 137 9.10 2.38 0.36
C THR A 137 8.47 3.64 0.91
N GLU A 138 8.20 3.66 2.20
CA GLU A 138 7.70 4.84 2.91
C GLU A 138 8.78 5.39 3.83
N ARG A 139 8.94 6.71 3.85
CA ARG A 139 9.84 7.42 4.76
C ARG A 139 9.07 8.48 5.52
N GLU A 140 9.08 8.37 6.84
CA GLU A 140 8.49 9.33 7.76
C GLU A 140 9.61 10.11 8.43
N SER A 141 9.64 11.43 8.23
CA SER A 141 10.71 12.30 8.70
C SER A 141 10.18 13.39 9.61
N LEU A 142 10.78 13.47 10.80
CA LEU A 142 10.72 14.58 11.75
C LEU A 142 12.10 15.25 11.80
N PRO A 143 12.25 16.45 12.37
CA PRO A 143 13.54 17.16 12.39
C PRO A 143 14.65 16.37 13.12
N SER A 144 14.26 15.47 14.02
CA SER A 144 15.18 14.66 14.83
C SER A 144 15.34 13.21 14.38
N SER A 145 14.50 12.71 13.47
CA SER A 145 14.44 11.28 13.14
C SER A 145 13.81 11.02 11.78
N THR A 146 14.30 9.97 11.11
CA THR A 146 13.65 9.41 9.92
C THR A 146 13.44 7.92 10.14
N GLU A 147 12.21 7.47 9.95
CA GLU A 147 11.84 6.06 9.92
C GLU A 147 11.55 5.65 8.47
N GLU A 148 12.01 4.47 8.08
CA GLU A 148 11.83 3.94 6.72
C GLU A 148 11.23 2.54 6.79
N ARG A 149 10.18 2.32 6.01
CA ARG A 149 9.49 1.03 5.88
C ARG A 149 9.53 0.56 4.43
N HIS A 150 9.75 -0.74 4.25
CA HIS A 150 9.68 -1.39 2.95
C HIS A 150 8.64 -2.52 2.97
N ASP A 151 7.70 -2.44 2.04
CA ASP A 151 6.71 -3.48 1.79
C ASP A 151 6.84 -3.98 0.35
N THR A 152 6.72 -5.29 0.17
CA THR A 152 6.70 -5.93 -1.15
C THR A 152 5.45 -6.77 -1.28
N LEU A 153 4.68 -6.57 -2.34
CA LEU A 153 3.44 -7.27 -2.62
C LEU A 153 3.53 -7.94 -3.99
N TYR A 154 3.06 -9.17 -4.10
CA TYR A 154 2.88 -9.85 -5.38
C TYR A 154 1.40 -9.81 -5.72
N LEU A 155 1.05 -9.38 -6.92
CA LEU A 155 -0.31 -9.12 -7.38
C LEU A 155 -0.60 -9.97 -8.61
N ALA A 156 -1.69 -10.74 -8.57
CA ALA A 156 -2.19 -11.51 -9.69
C ALA A 156 -3.56 -10.98 -10.15
N PRO A 157 -3.87 -11.02 -11.45
CA PRO A 157 -5.12 -10.48 -11.98
C PRO A 157 -6.32 -11.30 -11.47
N ASP A 158 -7.42 -10.62 -11.15
CA ASP A 158 -8.68 -11.14 -10.58
C ASP A 158 -8.55 -11.82 -9.21
N VAL A 159 -7.32 -12.05 -8.76
CA VAL A 159 -7.00 -12.53 -7.43
C VAL A 159 -6.79 -11.33 -6.52
N GLY A 160 -5.80 -10.48 -6.78
CA GLY A 160 -5.34 -9.45 -5.85
C GLY A 160 -3.93 -9.75 -5.37
N ILE A 161 -3.65 -9.47 -4.10
CA ILE A 161 -2.38 -9.85 -3.47
C ILE A 161 -2.30 -11.39 -3.44
N VAL A 162 -1.14 -11.97 -3.76
CA VAL A 162 -0.87 -13.42 -3.70
C VAL A 162 0.27 -13.74 -2.75
N GLU A 163 1.14 -12.78 -2.48
CA GLU A 163 2.11 -12.83 -1.40
C GLU A 163 2.39 -11.41 -0.89
N PHE A 164 2.61 -11.29 0.41
CA PHE A 164 2.94 -10.04 1.08
C PHE A 164 4.20 -10.23 1.92
N ASN A 165 5.20 -9.40 1.64
CA ASN A 165 6.51 -9.36 2.27
C ASN A 165 6.76 -7.93 2.75
N GLY A 166 6.16 -7.61 3.88
CA GLY A 166 6.30 -6.33 4.55
C GLY A 166 6.25 -6.53 6.05
N TRP A 167 7.08 -5.79 6.79
CA TRP A 167 6.98 -5.71 8.25
C TRP A 167 6.32 -4.37 8.57
N GLY A 168 5.00 -4.37 8.47
CA GLY A 168 4.13 -3.23 8.73
C GLY A 168 2.90 -3.56 9.56
N LEU A 169 2.79 -4.79 10.10
CA LEU A 169 2.03 -4.98 11.33
C LEU A 169 2.93 -4.44 12.42
N THR A 170 2.71 -3.21 12.85
CA THR A 170 3.28 -2.80 14.14
C THR A 170 2.77 -3.83 15.15
N GLU A 171 3.66 -4.65 15.68
CA GLU A 171 3.44 -5.24 16.99
C GLU A 171 3.42 -4.05 17.96
N TRP A 172 2.26 -3.41 18.07
CA TRP A 172 1.95 -2.59 19.22
C TRP A 172 1.89 -3.58 20.37
N GLY A 173 2.96 -3.63 21.18
CA GLY A 173 3.02 -4.47 22.37
C GLY A 173 1.82 -4.24 23.28
N ASP A 174 1.45 -5.30 23.99
CA ASP A 174 0.39 -5.30 25.02
C ASP A 174 0.47 -4.13 26.01
#